data_AF-A0A3B0CSB5-F1
#
_entry.id   AF-A0A3B0CSB5-F1
#
_cell.length_a   1.000
_cell.length_b   1.000
_cell.length_c   1.000
_cell.angle_alpha   90.00
_cell.angle_beta   90.00
_cell.angle_gamma   90.00
#
_symmetry.space_group_name_H-M   'P 1'
#
loop_
_entity.id
_entity.type
_entity.pdbx_description
1 polymer ?
#
loop_
_entity_poly.entity_id
_entity_poly.type
_entity_poly.pdbx_seq_one_letter_code
_entity_poly.pdbx_strand_id
1 'polypeptide(L)'
;MRIDDMKPGPELDRICGEVVFNKSGLELSREFLPAYSTSWEGMRLVVEEMQRRGWDYRIESYRGDVSFAFLQREHEGYSEEVGTELPYIATLAAIKALQGSEYDGTD
;
A
#
# COMPACT_ATOMS: atom_id res chain seq x y z
N MET A 1 -8.54 10.34 -11.25
CA MET A 1 -8.20 10.76 -9.88
C MET A 1 -6.81 10.23 -9.58
N ARG A 2 -5.90 11.02 -8.99
CA ARG A 2 -4.57 10.53 -8.60
C ARG A 2 -4.70 9.82 -7.25
N ILE A 3 -3.92 8.76 -7.03
CA ILE A 3 -3.95 7.99 -5.77
C ILE A 3 -3.57 8.88 -4.57
N ASP A 4 -2.72 9.89 -4.80
CA ASP A 4 -2.26 10.88 -3.82
C ASP A 4 -3.41 11.72 -3.20
N ASP A 5 -4.51 11.88 -3.94
CA ASP A 5 -5.64 12.71 -3.53
C ASP A 5 -6.74 11.89 -2.83
N MET A 6 -6.55 10.58 -2.69
CA MET A 6 -7.56 9.67 -2.16
C MET A 6 -7.59 9.70 -0.64
N LYS A 7 -8.79 9.75 -0.07
CA LYS A 7 -8.98 9.63 1.38
C LYS A 7 -8.97 8.16 1.80
N PRO A 8 -8.55 7.84 3.03
CA PRO A 8 -8.73 6.50 3.57
C PRO A 8 -10.22 6.13 3.62
N GLY A 9 -10.52 4.87 3.35
CA GLY A 9 -11.88 4.34 3.31
C GLY A 9 -12.16 3.43 2.11
N PRO A 10 -13.45 3.12 1.85
CA PRO A 10 -13.85 2.01 0.97
C PRO A 10 -13.28 2.08 -0.45
N GLU A 11 -13.11 3.28 -1.01
CA GLU A 11 -12.58 3.42 -2.36
C GLU A 11 -11.08 3.09 -2.44
N LEU A 12 -10.29 3.57 -1.48
CA LEU A 12 -8.87 3.23 -1.37
C LEU A 12 -8.69 1.75 -1.01
N ASP A 13 -9.53 1.21 -0.13
CA ASP A 13 -9.50 -0.21 0.26
C ASP A 13 -9.81 -1.13 -0.93
N ARG A 14 -10.72 -0.71 -1.83
CA ARG A 14 -10.98 -1.41 -3.09
C ARG A 14 -9.75 -1.43 -3.99
N ILE A 15 -9.09 -0.29 -4.18
CA ILE A 15 -7.87 -0.20 -4.99
C ILE A 15 -6.75 -1.05 -4.38
N CYS A 16 -6.62 -1.04 -3.05
CA CYS A 16 -5.68 -1.92 -2.35
C CYS A 16 -5.99 -3.40 -2.62
N GLY A 17 -7.26 -3.80 -2.56
CA GLY A 17 -7.69 -5.15 -2.93
C GLY A 17 -7.27 -5.55 -4.36
N GLU A 18 -7.41 -4.63 -5.31
CA GLU A 18 -7.03 -4.85 -6.72
C GLU A 18 -5.51 -4.95 -6.89
N VAL A 19 -4.77 -3.99 -6.36
CA VAL A 19 -3.33 -3.82 -6.63
C VAL A 19 -2.48 -4.73 -5.73
N VAL A 20 -2.74 -4.73 -4.42
CA VAL A 20 -1.92 -5.42 -3.43
C VAL A 20 -2.32 -6.89 -3.30
N PHE A 21 -3.61 -7.20 -3.44
CA PHE A 21 -4.11 -8.57 -3.28
C PHE A 21 -4.51 -9.26 -4.59
N ASN A 22 -4.35 -8.59 -5.75
CA ASN A 22 -4.77 -9.09 -7.06
C ASN A 22 -6.23 -9.56 -7.11
N LYS A 23 -7.12 -8.99 -6.28
CA LYS A 23 -8.54 -9.33 -6.29
C LYS A 23 -9.21 -8.76 -7.53
N SER A 24 -9.98 -9.60 -8.21
CA SER A 24 -10.82 -9.19 -9.33
C SER A 24 -12.05 -8.40 -8.86
N GLY A 25 -12.62 -7.56 -9.72
CA GLY A 25 -13.86 -6.83 -9.43
C GLY A 25 -15.02 -7.74 -9.01
N LEU A 26 -15.04 -9.00 -9.48
CA LEU A 26 -16.04 -9.98 -9.07
C LEU A 26 -15.86 -10.43 -7.62
N GLU A 27 -14.62 -10.64 -7.17
CA GLU A 27 -14.31 -11.00 -5.78
C GLU A 27 -14.60 -9.83 -4.84
N LEU A 28 -14.24 -8.61 -5.24
CA LEU A 28 -14.50 -7.38 -4.48
C LEU A 28 -16.00 -7.10 -4.32
N SER A 29 -16.82 -7.48 -5.31
CA SER A 29 -18.28 -7.33 -5.24
C SER A 29 -18.97 -8.34 -4.32
N ARG A 30 -18.31 -9.47 -4.01
CA ARG A 30 -18.86 -10.59 -3.24
C ARG A 30 -18.37 -10.61 -1.79
N GLU A 31 -17.23 -9.98 -1.50
CA GLU A 31 -16.63 -9.93 -0.18
C GLU A 31 -16.82 -8.59 0.52
N PHE A 32 -16.91 -8.61 1.84
CA PHE A 32 -16.65 -7.42 2.64
C PHE A 32 -15.14 -7.20 2.67
N LEU A 33 -14.67 -6.12 2.06
CA LEU A 33 -13.25 -5.78 2.08
C LEU A 33 -12.79 -5.49 3.50
N PRO A 34 -11.62 -6.00 3.90
CA PRO A 34 -10.95 -5.50 5.09
C PRO A 34 -10.74 -3.99 5.00
N ALA A 35 -10.79 -3.33 6.16
CA ALA A 35 -10.54 -1.90 6.30
C ALA A 35 -9.02 -1.60 6.22
N TYR A 36 -8.41 -1.83 5.05
CA TYR A 36 -6.96 -1.76 4.83
C TYR A 36 -6.38 -0.42 5.26
N SER A 37 -7.01 0.68 4.86
CA SER A 37 -6.53 2.05 5.07
C SER A 37 -6.99 2.70 6.38
N THR A 38 -7.91 2.09 7.12
CA THR A 38 -8.54 2.70 8.32
C THR A 38 -8.41 1.86 9.59
N SER A 39 -7.81 0.66 9.51
CA SER A 39 -7.63 -0.21 10.66
C SER A 39 -6.22 -0.79 10.75
N TRP A 40 -5.75 -1.03 11.97
CA TRP A 40 -4.47 -1.69 12.22
C TRP A 40 -4.43 -3.11 11.68
N GLU A 41 -5.54 -3.84 11.76
CA GLU A 41 -5.64 -5.20 11.24
C GLU A 41 -5.57 -5.21 9.71
N GLY A 42 -6.26 -4.27 9.06
CA GLY A 42 -6.15 -4.07 7.61
C GLY A 42 -4.72 -3.72 7.18
N MET A 43 -4.07 -2.81 7.90
CA MET A 43 -2.66 -2.47 7.67
C MET A 43 -1.74 -3.68 7.82
N ARG A 44 -1.95 -4.52 8.85
CA ARG A 44 -1.18 -5.75 9.06
C ARG A 44 -1.27 -6.67 7.84
N LEU A 45 -2.46 -6.86 7.29
CA LEU A 45 -2.65 -7.67 6.08
C LEU A 45 -1.90 -7.11 4.88
N VAL A 46 -1.89 -5.79 4.70
CA VAL A 46 -1.15 -5.12 3.63
C VAL A 46 0.36 -5.36 3.77
N VAL A 47 0.89 -5.16 4.98
CA VAL A 47 2.32 -5.38 5.25
C VAL A 47 2.72 -6.83 5.01
N GLU A 48 1.94 -7.78 5.49
CA GLU A 48 2.21 -9.21 5.31
C GLU A 48 2.18 -9.62 3.84
N GLU A 49 1.23 -9.10 3.07
CA GLU A 49 1.14 -9.36 1.64
C GLU A 49 2.32 -8.73 0.87
N MET A 50 2.74 -7.51 1.23
CA MET A 50 3.94 -6.89 0.65
C MET A 50 5.21 -7.68 0.99
N GLN A 51 5.36 -8.14 2.23
CA GLN A 51 6.47 -9.02 2.64
C GLN A 51 6.47 -10.35 1.90
N ARG A 52 5.29 -10.95 1.69
CA ARG A 52 5.13 -12.16 0.86
C ARG A 52 5.60 -11.94 -0.59
N ARG A 53 5.52 -10.70 -1.08
CA ARG A 53 5.98 -10.26 -2.41
C ARG A 53 7.44 -9.80 -2.44
N GLY A 54 8.18 -9.96 -1.34
CA GLY A 54 9.60 -9.62 -1.26
C GLY A 54 9.89 -8.16 -0.91
N TRP A 55 8.91 -7.41 -0.42
CA TRP A 55 9.09 -6.05 0.06
C TRP A 55 9.28 -6.02 1.57
N ASP A 56 10.36 -5.41 2.04
CA ASP A 56 10.53 -5.04 3.45
C ASP A 56 9.90 -3.67 3.71
N TYR A 57 9.67 -3.34 4.98
CA TYR A 57 9.18 -2.02 5.35
C TYR A 57 10.04 -1.35 6.43
N ARG A 58 9.99 -0.01 6.46
CA ARG A 58 10.60 0.83 7.48
C ARG A 58 9.60 1.86 7.95
N ILE A 59 9.55 2.08 9.26
CA ILE A 59 8.77 3.16 9.87
C ILE A 59 9.74 4.08 10.59
N GLU A 60 9.68 5.37 10.28
CA GLU A 60 10.47 6.40 10.94
C GLU A 60 9.55 7.50 11.46
N SER A 61 9.87 8.07 12.61
CA SER A 61 9.19 9.28 13.09
C SER A 61 10.20 10.41 13.21
N TYR A 62 9.85 11.57 12.65
CA TYR A 62 10.67 12.76 12.73
C TYR A 62 9.79 13.98 13.02
N ARG A 63 10.05 14.64 14.16
CA ARG A 63 9.38 15.90 14.56
C ARG A 63 7.85 15.88 14.54
N GLY A 64 7.24 14.73 14.81
CA GLY A 64 5.77 14.58 14.89
C GLY A 64 5.13 13.99 13.63
N ASP A 65 5.87 13.90 12.53
CA ASP A 65 5.44 13.17 11.34
C ASP A 65 5.91 11.71 11.42
N VAL A 66 5.16 10.82 10.76
CA VAL A 66 5.51 9.42 10.57
C VAL A 66 5.74 9.17 9.08
N SER A 67 6.91 8.67 8.73
CA SER A 67 7.22 8.11 7.43
C SER A 67 7.04 6.58 7.46
N PHE A 68 6.39 6.05 6.43
CA PHE A 68 6.28 4.62 6.16
C PHE A 68 6.82 4.34 4.76
N ALA A 69 7.80 3.46 4.66
CA ALA A 69 8.41 3.07 3.39
C ALA A 69 8.37 1.57 3.17
N PHE A 70 8.13 1.15 1.91
CA PHE A 70 8.39 -0.19 1.40
C PHE A 70 9.65 -0.18 0.54
N LEU A 71 10.48 -1.22 0.69
CA LEU A 71 11.75 -1.37 0.00
C LEU A 71 11.88 -2.78 -0.57
N GLN A 72 12.23 -2.91 -1.84
CA GLN A 72 12.51 -4.19 -2.49
C GLN A 72 13.96 -4.22 -2.95
N ARG A 73 14.84 -4.82 -2.13
CA ARG A 73 16.30 -4.80 -2.36
C ARG A 73 16.73 -5.45 -3.67
N GLU A 74 16.01 -6.47 -4.11
CA GLU A 74 16.37 -7.24 -5.31
C GLU A 74 16.10 -6.46 -6.62
N HIS A 75 15.19 -5.50 -6.58
CA HIS A 75 14.71 -4.76 -7.76
C HIS A 75 14.87 -3.24 -7.62
N GLU A 76 15.61 -2.79 -6.60
CA GLU A 76 15.76 -1.36 -6.25
C GLU A 76 14.40 -0.64 -6.09
N GLY A 77 13.35 -1.37 -5.73
CA GLY A 77 12.00 -0.83 -5.54
C GLY A 77 11.92 -0.01 -4.26
N TYR A 78 11.31 1.17 -4.33
CA TYR A 78 11.12 2.06 -3.19
C TYR A 78 9.80 2.82 -3.29
N SER A 79 9.04 2.88 -2.20
CA SER A 79 7.91 3.79 -2.05
C SER A 79 7.84 4.28 -0.61
N GLU A 80 7.59 5.56 -0.42
CA GLU A 80 7.52 6.19 0.91
C GLU A 80 6.36 7.17 0.98
N GLU A 81 5.63 7.12 2.08
CA GLU A 81 4.55 8.05 2.40
C GLU A 81 4.75 8.64 3.79
N VAL A 82 4.41 9.92 3.93
CA VAL A 82 4.50 10.67 5.19
C VAL A 82 3.11 11.12 5.62
N GLY A 83 2.79 10.93 6.89
CA GLY A 83 1.54 11.42 7.46
C GLY A 83 1.38 11.06 8.92
N THR A 84 0.14 11.17 9.42
CA THR A 84 -0.19 10.94 10.83
C THR A 84 -1.02 9.68 11.06
N GLU A 85 -1.54 9.06 10.00
CA GLU A 85 -2.40 7.88 10.07
C GLU A 85 -1.71 6.69 9.42
N LEU A 86 -1.08 5.86 10.27
CA LEU A 86 -0.24 4.73 9.82
C LEU A 86 -0.95 3.75 8.85
N PRO A 87 -2.18 3.27 9.13
CA PRO A 87 -2.90 2.40 8.19
C PRO A 87 -3.07 3.02 6.80
N TYR A 88 -3.35 4.32 6.75
CA TYR A 88 -3.53 5.04 5.50
C TYR A 88 -2.23 5.15 4.71
N ILE A 89 -1.17 5.69 5.33
CA ILE A 89 0.12 5.90 4.63
C ILE A 89 0.80 4.59 4.24
N ALA A 90 0.64 3.52 5.03
CA ALA A 90 1.13 2.19 4.67
C ALA A 90 0.37 1.61 3.46
N THR A 91 -0.96 1.79 3.42
CA THR A 91 -1.77 1.33 2.27
C THR A 91 -1.41 2.06 0.99
N LEU A 92 -1.23 3.39 1.07
CA LEU A 92 -0.77 4.18 -0.08
C LEU A 92 0.62 3.77 -0.56
N ALA A 93 1.58 3.61 0.37
CA ALA A 93 2.93 3.19 0.04
C ALA A 93 2.94 1.81 -0.66
N ALA A 94 2.08 0.88 -0.23
CA ALA A 94 1.96 -0.44 -0.86
C ALA A 94 1.42 -0.35 -2.31
N ILE A 95 0.37 0.44 -2.52
CA ILE A 95 -0.21 0.64 -3.86
C ILE A 95 0.82 1.27 -4.80
N LYS A 96 1.51 2.33 -4.34
CA LYS A 96 2.53 3.03 -5.10
C LYS A 96 3.76 2.18 -5.39
N ALA A 97 4.20 1.37 -4.43
CA ALA A 97 5.30 0.42 -4.62
C ALA A 97 5.04 -0.52 -5.81
N LEU A 98 3.82 -1.08 -5.89
CA LEU A 98 3.46 -2.05 -6.93
C LEU A 98 3.09 -1.40 -8.27
N GLN A 99 2.51 -0.19 -8.26
CA GLN A 99 2.23 0.56 -9.50
C GLN A 99 3.50 1.21 -10.08
N GLY A 100 4.45 1.62 -9.25
CA GLY A 100 5.73 2.20 -9.66
C GLY A 100 6.76 1.16 -10.11
N SER A 101 6.63 -0.10 -9.70
CA SER A 101 7.49 -1.20 -10.14
C SER A 101 7.25 -1.68 -11.57
N GLU A 102 6.24 -1.16 -12.29
CA GLU A 102 6.00 -1.44 -13.71
C GLU A 102 6.94 -0.67 -14.67
N TYR A 103 8.10 -0.18 -14.21
CA TYR A 103 9.11 0.42 -15.10
C TYR A 103 10.06 -0.64 -15.66
N ASP A 104 9.59 -1.37 -16.68
CA ASP A 104 10.41 -2.26 -17.50
C ASP A 104 11.12 -1.42 -18.58
N GLY A 105 12.24 -0.81 -18.21
CA GLY A 105 13.09 -0.04 -19.11
C GLY A 105 13.88 -0.95 -20.05
N THR A 106 13.23 -1.44 -21.11
CA THR A 106 13.92 -1.78 -22.36
C THR A 106 13.74 -0.62 -23.34
N ASP A 107 14.82 0.10 -23.60
CA ASP A 107 15.14 0.76 -24.88
C ASP A 107 16.66 1.03 -24.95
#